data_AF-A0A7G5E6P9-F1
#
_entry.id   AF-A0A7G5E6P9-F1
#
_cell.length_a   1.000
_cell.length_b   1.000
_cell.length_c   1.000
_cell.angle_alpha   90.00
_cell.angle_beta   90.00
_cell.angle_gamma   90.00
#
_symmetry.space_group_name_H-M   'P 1'
#
loop_
_entity.id
_entity.type
_entity.pdbx_description
1 polymer ?
#
loop_
_entity_poly.entity_id
_entity_poly.type
_entity_poly.pdbx_seq_one_letter_code
_entity_poly.pdbx_strand_id
1 'polypeptide(L)'
;MKVNQLLFLATAAAAVTSSCQKAPISEQELTKAVTFSSTISNQVTTKAAGANWESNDAIGVFMKTGSGLSNALASNKQYVTTKGDGNFSASSITEEINYPADGSNVDFIAYYPYQTTITNNIYPVNVADQTQQNKIDLLYANNVTGANKNKPNAQLQFGHKLSKVELTVAAGTGVSSLSGLTVTYNGFNTTANFDLATGTLAAGANPASIKAKTTAGTTTTAAEAILLPVASVAGAKVEFKIGNETYTWTLPSSTTYEAGKKYSYNITLQEQAGNNAAIVASGNITDWTDVPSGSYVIGKDEDNGGTTDPVEQTLYEEGFGTEKIAANTDFDKFTGWTNTAVKYTLDAGKLSIRYTGFSDNNIWVPANADAKFTVSDINTAGATKLKFKFAFGVNSTAAASAFDSKDIVVTFNGKTYSPASVVFSDANGYKTNTKYPLEIDLSAETTIPANSTISMAVAGTANTIGIRFDDLTLVGQK
;
A
#
# COMPACT_ATOMS: atom_id res chain seq x y z
N MET A 1 -77.81 83.67 -26.08
CA MET A 1 -78.72 82.71 -25.41
C MET A 1 -77.84 81.84 -24.51
N LYS A 2 -78.10 81.85 -23.19
CA LYS A 2 -77.38 81.05 -22.19
C LYS A 2 -77.55 79.55 -22.45
N VAL A 3 -76.52 78.73 -22.26
CA VAL A 3 -76.57 77.47 -21.46
C VAL A 3 -75.16 77.17 -20.92
N ASN A 4 -75.14 76.70 -19.67
CA ASN A 4 -74.04 76.48 -18.73
C ASN A 4 -73.19 75.21 -18.97
N GLN A 5 -71.93 75.31 -18.52
CA GLN A 5 -71.12 74.39 -17.68
C GLN A 5 -71.06 72.87 -17.99
N LEU A 6 -69.83 72.35 -18.13
CA LEU A 6 -69.08 71.50 -17.16
C LEU A 6 -67.77 71.05 -17.86
N LEU A 7 -66.61 71.61 -17.51
CA LEU A 7 -65.62 71.12 -16.51
C LEU A 7 -65.02 69.74 -16.83
N PHE A 8 -63.78 69.73 -17.34
CA PHE A 8 -62.67 68.90 -16.84
C PHE A 8 -61.33 69.54 -17.28
N LEU A 9 -60.65 70.18 -16.33
CA LEU A 9 -59.26 70.63 -16.48
C LEU A 9 -58.34 69.42 -16.25
N ALA A 10 -57.43 69.16 -17.19
CA ALA A 10 -56.21 68.39 -16.93
C ALA A 10 -55.02 69.27 -17.36
N THR A 11 -54.48 70.00 -16.38
CA THR A 11 -53.31 70.87 -16.54
C THR A 11 -52.06 70.00 -16.51
N ALA A 12 -51.34 69.91 -17.63
CA ALA A 12 -50.02 69.28 -17.69
C ALA A 12 -48.96 70.23 -17.11
N ALA A 13 -48.43 69.91 -15.94
CA ALA A 13 -47.26 70.57 -15.37
C ALA A 13 -45.99 69.91 -15.92
N ALA A 14 -45.19 70.67 -16.68
CA ALA A 14 -43.86 70.26 -17.11
C ALA A 14 -42.89 70.35 -15.92
N ALA A 15 -42.66 69.22 -15.26
CA ALA A 15 -41.57 69.08 -14.29
C ALA A 15 -40.28 68.72 -15.03
N VAL A 16 -39.32 69.64 -15.02
CA VAL A 16 -37.96 69.41 -15.51
C VAL A 16 -37.27 68.53 -14.47
N THR A 17 -37.30 67.20 -14.65
CA THR A 17 -36.50 66.30 -13.83
C THR A 17 -35.08 66.26 -14.38
N SER A 18 -34.15 66.81 -13.60
CA SER A 18 -32.72 66.56 -13.73
C SER A 18 -32.45 65.07 -13.53
N SER A 19 -32.44 64.32 -14.63
CA SER A 19 -31.95 62.95 -14.67
C SER A 19 -30.44 63.01 -14.49
N CYS A 20 -29.95 62.57 -13.32
CA CYS A 20 -28.61 62.01 -13.24
C CYS A 20 -28.57 60.82 -14.21
N GLN A 21 -28.05 61.04 -15.41
CA GLN A 21 -27.66 59.94 -16.29
C GLN A 21 -26.58 59.15 -15.54
N LYS A 22 -26.98 58.00 -14.99
CA LYS A 22 -26.02 56.94 -14.73
C LYS A 22 -25.50 56.55 -16.11
N ALA A 23 -24.28 56.95 -16.45
CA ALA A 23 -23.64 56.52 -17.68
C ALA A 23 -23.82 54.99 -17.78
N PRO A 24 -24.25 54.44 -18.95
CA PRO A 24 -24.27 53.00 -19.11
C PRO A 24 -22.84 52.51 -18.91
N ILE A 25 -22.61 51.76 -17.82
CA ILE A 25 -21.37 51.02 -17.65
C ILE A 25 -21.32 50.09 -18.85
N SER A 26 -20.30 50.25 -19.70
CA SER A 26 -20.07 49.36 -20.83
C SER A 26 -20.10 47.92 -20.34
N GLU A 27 -20.81 47.01 -21.02
CA GLU A 27 -20.80 45.57 -20.71
C GLU A 27 -19.37 44.98 -20.73
N GLN A 28 -18.39 45.69 -21.31
CA GLN A 28 -16.97 45.33 -21.23
C GLN A 28 -16.36 45.48 -19.82
N GLU A 29 -16.87 46.35 -18.96
CA GLU A 29 -16.27 46.69 -17.65
C GLU A 29 -16.81 45.84 -16.48
N LEU A 30 -17.86 45.04 -16.68
CA LEU A 30 -18.41 44.19 -15.63
C LEU A 30 -17.55 42.92 -15.47
N THR A 31 -16.80 42.85 -14.37
CA THR A 31 -16.18 41.60 -13.90
C THR A 31 -17.23 40.72 -13.24
N LYS A 32 -17.05 39.40 -13.35
CA LYS A 32 -17.94 38.42 -12.71
C LYS A 32 -17.14 37.67 -11.64
N ALA A 33 -17.62 37.71 -10.41
CA ALA A 33 -17.05 36.93 -9.32
C ALA A 33 -17.14 35.42 -9.65
N VAL A 34 -16.05 34.71 -9.39
CA VAL A 34 -15.97 33.27 -9.62
C VAL A 34 -16.57 32.56 -8.41
N THR A 35 -17.46 31.59 -8.67
CA THR A 35 -17.98 30.63 -7.70
C THR A 35 -17.71 29.23 -8.25
N PHE A 36 -17.46 28.26 -7.36
CA PHE A 36 -17.18 26.90 -7.78
C PHE A 36 -18.28 25.95 -7.31
N SER A 37 -18.63 24.99 -8.14
CA SER A 37 -19.22 23.74 -7.67
C SER A 37 -18.12 22.68 -7.65
N SER A 38 -18.36 21.57 -6.96
CA SER A 38 -17.35 20.52 -6.85
C SER A 38 -17.94 19.12 -6.91
N THR A 39 -17.09 18.20 -7.32
CA THR A 39 -17.26 16.76 -7.15
C THR A 39 -15.97 16.19 -6.59
N ILE A 40 -16.08 15.15 -5.77
CA ILE A 40 -14.93 14.35 -5.36
C ILE A 40 -15.06 13.01 -6.09
N SER A 41 -14.02 12.56 -6.79
CA SER A 41 -14.03 11.32 -7.57
C SER A 41 -14.62 10.15 -6.75
N ASN A 42 -15.49 9.35 -7.39
CA ASN A 42 -16.12 8.12 -6.87
C ASN A 42 -17.34 8.26 -5.93
N GLN A 43 -18.05 9.38 -5.97
CA GLN A 43 -19.35 9.52 -5.29
C GLN A 43 -20.50 9.31 -6.28
N VAL A 44 -21.38 8.32 -6.05
CA VAL A 44 -22.67 8.22 -6.76
C VAL A 44 -23.54 9.37 -6.30
N THR A 45 -23.52 10.49 -7.02
CA THR A 45 -24.47 11.58 -6.77
C THR A 45 -25.84 11.18 -7.31
N THR A 46 -26.73 10.68 -6.45
CA THR A 46 -28.15 10.96 -6.68
C THR A 46 -28.36 12.45 -6.45
N LYS A 47 -29.22 13.09 -7.23
CA LYS A 47 -29.38 14.57 -7.33
C LYS A 47 -29.69 15.31 -6.00
N ALA A 48 -29.72 14.64 -4.86
CA ALA A 48 -30.07 15.20 -3.54
C ALA A 48 -29.03 14.94 -2.43
N ALA A 49 -27.93 14.24 -2.67
CA ALA A 49 -26.85 14.05 -1.70
C ALA A 49 -25.55 14.65 -2.26
N GLY A 50 -25.22 15.85 -1.79
CA GLY A 50 -24.00 16.58 -2.16
C GLY A 50 -22.74 15.82 -1.74
N ALA A 51 -21.64 16.09 -2.45
CA ALA A 51 -20.30 15.57 -2.12
C ALA A 51 -20.00 15.77 -0.62
N ASN A 52 -19.31 14.79 0.01
CA ASN A 52 -18.99 14.68 1.44
C ASN A 52 -18.14 15.83 2.04
N TRP A 53 -18.52 17.08 1.79
CA TRP A 53 -17.95 18.26 2.42
C TRP A 53 -18.66 18.53 3.75
N GLU A 54 -17.92 18.98 4.75
CA GLU A 54 -18.48 19.48 5.99
C GLU A 54 -18.80 20.97 5.88
N SER A 55 -19.71 21.44 6.71
CA SER A 55 -19.99 22.88 6.83
C SER A 55 -18.70 23.63 7.17
N ASN A 56 -18.41 24.65 6.35
CA ASN A 56 -17.24 25.51 6.44
C ASN A 56 -15.90 24.84 6.07
N ASP A 57 -15.93 23.71 5.37
CA ASP A 57 -14.74 23.25 4.68
C ASP A 57 -14.24 24.32 3.69
N ALA A 58 -12.92 24.48 3.65
CA ALA A 58 -12.25 25.54 2.91
C ALA A 58 -11.22 24.96 1.95
N ILE A 59 -11.22 25.46 0.72
CA ILE A 59 -10.24 25.16 -0.33
C ILE A 59 -9.35 26.37 -0.59
N GLY A 60 -8.12 26.14 -1.02
CA GLY A 60 -7.26 27.17 -1.60
C GLY A 60 -7.36 27.14 -3.12
N VAL A 61 -7.58 28.30 -3.73
CA VAL A 61 -7.79 28.45 -5.18
C VAL A 61 -6.71 29.33 -5.81
N PHE A 62 -6.19 28.88 -6.94
CA PHE A 62 -5.30 29.64 -7.82
C PHE A 62 -5.99 29.86 -9.16
N MET A 63 -5.92 31.10 -9.65
CA MET A 63 -6.29 31.45 -11.03
C MET A 63 -5.02 31.72 -11.82
N LYS A 64 -4.91 31.18 -13.02
CA LYS A 64 -3.66 31.21 -13.80
C LYS A 64 -3.91 31.30 -15.31
N THR A 65 -2.86 31.66 -16.02
CA THR A 65 -2.72 31.45 -17.47
C THR A 65 -1.51 30.54 -17.75
N GLY A 66 -1.49 29.85 -18.89
CA GLY A 66 -0.36 28.97 -19.26
C GLY A 66 -0.27 27.69 -18.42
N SER A 67 0.91 27.10 -18.27
CA SER A 67 1.14 25.85 -17.51
C SER A 67 1.70 26.12 -16.11
N GLY A 68 1.37 25.27 -15.12
CA GLY A 68 1.86 25.42 -13.74
C GLY A 68 1.36 26.70 -13.06
N LEU A 69 2.12 27.26 -12.12
CA LEU A 69 1.73 28.47 -11.35
C LEU A 69 2.66 29.67 -11.58
N SER A 70 3.46 29.67 -12.66
CA SER A 70 4.38 30.77 -12.99
C SER A 70 3.66 32.07 -13.36
N ASN A 71 2.49 31.98 -13.99
CA ASN A 71 1.63 33.11 -14.36
C ASN A 71 0.32 33.07 -13.58
N ALA A 72 0.41 33.09 -12.24
CA ALA A 72 -0.75 33.18 -11.37
C ALA A 72 -1.33 34.61 -11.37
N LEU A 73 -2.64 34.72 -11.61
CA LEU A 73 -3.41 35.96 -11.52
C LEU A 73 -4.05 36.13 -10.14
N ALA A 74 -4.32 35.02 -9.45
CA ALA A 74 -4.69 34.98 -8.05
C ALA A 74 -4.05 33.75 -7.41
N SER A 75 -3.55 33.90 -6.19
CA SER A 75 -2.79 32.85 -5.50
C SER A 75 -3.38 32.55 -4.14
N ASN A 76 -3.61 31.26 -3.88
CA ASN A 76 -4.08 30.72 -2.61
C ASN A 76 -5.29 31.46 -2.00
N LYS A 77 -6.30 31.76 -2.82
CA LYS A 77 -7.52 32.44 -2.35
C LYS A 77 -8.42 31.47 -1.61
N GLN A 78 -8.90 31.87 -0.44
CA GLN A 78 -9.72 31.02 0.41
C GLN A 78 -11.17 31.03 -0.05
N TYR A 79 -11.67 29.84 -0.38
CA TYR A 79 -13.06 29.61 -0.78
C TYR A 79 -13.69 28.58 0.16
N VAL A 80 -14.92 28.81 0.60
CA VAL A 80 -15.58 28.06 1.67
C VAL A 80 -16.93 27.51 1.20
N THR A 81 -17.24 26.29 1.58
CA THR A 81 -18.60 25.72 1.46
C THR A 81 -19.33 25.86 2.79
N THR A 82 -20.05 26.96 2.98
CA THR A 82 -20.73 27.26 4.27
C THR A 82 -21.71 26.16 4.67
N LYS A 83 -22.34 25.50 3.70
CA LYS A 83 -23.35 24.45 3.93
C LYS A 83 -22.80 23.03 3.83
N GLY A 84 -21.56 22.84 3.37
CA GLY A 84 -21.04 21.50 3.04
C GLY A 84 -21.72 20.89 1.79
N ASP A 85 -22.33 21.71 0.94
CA ASP A 85 -23.04 21.25 -0.26
C ASP A 85 -22.12 21.11 -1.49
N GLY A 86 -20.82 21.36 -1.31
CA GLY A 86 -19.82 21.35 -2.38
C GLY A 86 -19.87 22.57 -3.28
N ASN A 87 -20.71 23.57 -3.00
CA ASN A 87 -20.62 24.89 -3.59
C ASN A 87 -19.72 25.79 -2.75
N PHE A 88 -18.77 26.44 -3.41
CA PHE A 88 -17.75 27.25 -2.79
C PHE A 88 -17.81 28.70 -3.25
N SER A 89 -17.77 29.62 -2.28
CA SER A 89 -17.66 31.06 -2.49
C SER A 89 -16.47 31.62 -1.72
N ALA A 90 -15.94 32.76 -2.16
CA ALA A 90 -14.86 33.45 -1.47
C ALA A 90 -15.23 33.72 -0.01
N SER A 91 -14.29 33.52 0.92
CA SER A 91 -14.57 33.71 2.36
C SER A 91 -14.74 35.18 2.75
N SER A 92 -14.25 36.10 1.93
CA SER A 92 -14.42 37.54 2.06
C SER A 92 -14.21 38.25 0.72
N ILE A 93 -14.45 39.56 0.67
CA ILE A 93 -14.23 40.37 -0.53
C ILE A 93 -12.76 40.41 -0.97
N THR A 94 -11.80 40.24 -0.05
CA THR A 94 -10.37 40.22 -0.39
C THR A 94 -9.91 38.87 -0.94
N GLU A 95 -10.72 37.83 -0.73
CA GLU A 95 -10.52 36.49 -1.28
C GLU A 95 -11.20 36.31 -2.65
N GLU A 96 -12.04 37.26 -3.06
CA GLU A 96 -12.82 37.15 -4.29
C GLU A 96 -11.91 37.16 -5.53
N ILE A 97 -12.04 36.11 -6.33
CA ILE A 97 -11.48 36.06 -7.68
C ILE A 97 -12.53 36.54 -8.66
N ASN A 98 -12.14 37.46 -9.54
CA ASN A 98 -12.96 37.98 -10.62
C ASN A 98 -12.41 37.49 -11.97
N TYR A 99 -13.30 37.07 -12.87
CA TYR A 99 -12.89 36.80 -14.26
C TYR A 99 -12.31 38.06 -14.91
N PRO A 100 -11.31 37.93 -15.81
CA PRO A 100 -10.77 39.08 -16.54
C PRO A 100 -11.85 39.86 -17.30
N ALA A 101 -11.81 41.19 -17.18
CA ALA A 101 -12.80 42.07 -17.81
C ALA A 101 -12.77 41.99 -19.35
N ASP A 102 -11.59 41.73 -19.93
CA ASP A 102 -11.39 41.55 -21.37
C ASP A 102 -11.96 40.23 -21.92
N GLY A 103 -12.44 39.34 -21.04
CA GLY A 103 -12.98 38.03 -21.41
C GLY A 103 -11.93 36.99 -21.78
N SER A 104 -10.65 37.25 -21.46
CA SER A 104 -9.57 36.27 -21.62
C SER A 104 -9.83 35.00 -20.81
N ASN A 105 -9.29 33.90 -21.32
CA ASN A 105 -9.42 32.59 -20.71
C ASN A 105 -8.44 32.41 -19.55
N VAL A 106 -8.91 31.76 -18.50
CA VAL A 106 -8.12 31.39 -17.32
C VAL A 106 -8.35 29.92 -16.97
N ASP A 107 -7.39 29.33 -16.27
CA ASP A 107 -7.52 28.02 -15.66
C ASP A 107 -7.49 28.14 -14.14
N PHE A 108 -8.00 27.11 -13.46
CA PHE A 108 -8.00 27.04 -12.01
C PHE A 108 -7.35 25.78 -11.49
N ILE A 109 -6.60 25.95 -10.40
CA ILE A 109 -6.11 24.88 -9.55
C ILE A 109 -6.72 25.08 -8.17
N ALA A 110 -7.20 24.01 -7.55
CA ALA A 110 -7.74 24.05 -6.20
C ALA A 110 -7.24 22.87 -5.37
N TYR A 111 -7.12 23.08 -4.07
CA TYR A 111 -6.75 22.02 -3.12
C TYR A 111 -7.54 22.14 -1.82
N TYR A 112 -7.67 21.03 -1.10
CA TYR A 112 -8.23 20.94 0.25
C TYR A 112 -7.31 20.09 1.14
N PRO A 113 -7.23 20.35 2.45
CA PRO A 113 -7.80 21.51 3.15
C PRO A 113 -6.99 22.79 2.93
N TYR A 114 -7.65 23.94 2.97
CA TYR A 114 -6.99 25.24 2.85
C TYR A 114 -5.89 25.42 3.91
N GLN A 115 -4.77 26.01 3.49
CA GLN A 115 -3.66 26.42 4.37
C GLN A 115 -3.45 27.91 4.19
N THR A 116 -3.31 28.64 5.30
CA THR A 116 -3.12 30.10 5.26
C THR A 116 -1.83 30.50 4.56
N THR A 117 -0.80 29.65 4.65
CA THR A 117 0.52 29.90 4.04
C THR A 117 0.89 28.76 3.11
N ILE A 118 1.20 29.10 1.86
CA ILE A 118 1.79 28.21 0.86
C ILE A 118 3.09 28.87 0.38
N THR A 119 4.21 28.18 0.58
CA THR A 119 5.53 28.65 0.17
C THR A 119 5.98 27.86 -1.05
N ASN A 120 6.44 28.54 -2.09
CA ASN A 120 6.93 27.92 -3.34
C ASN A 120 5.95 26.93 -3.98
N ASN A 121 4.64 27.19 -3.88
CA ASN A 121 3.57 26.30 -4.36
C ASN A 121 3.54 24.91 -3.70
N ILE A 122 4.22 24.73 -2.56
CA ILE A 122 4.25 23.46 -1.85
C ILE A 122 3.19 23.44 -0.76
N TYR A 123 2.32 22.44 -0.82
CA TYR A 123 1.45 22.02 0.27
C TYR A 123 2.20 21.00 1.14
N PRO A 124 2.49 21.30 2.41
CA PRO A 124 3.10 20.35 3.32
C PRO A 124 2.06 19.33 3.80
N VAL A 125 2.32 18.05 3.56
CA VAL A 125 1.47 16.94 4.04
C VAL A 125 2.06 16.38 5.33
N ASN A 126 1.20 16.17 6.33
CA ASN A 126 1.54 15.46 7.56
C ASN A 126 0.37 14.54 7.96
N VAL A 127 0.62 13.24 8.04
CA VAL A 127 -0.38 12.20 8.37
C VAL A 127 -0.14 11.54 9.74
N ALA A 128 0.74 12.12 10.58
CA ALA A 128 1.06 11.55 11.88
C ALA A 128 -0.16 11.52 12.84
N ASP A 129 -1.05 12.51 12.74
CA ASP A 129 -2.25 12.61 13.57
C ASP A 129 -3.51 12.22 12.79
N GLN A 130 -4.12 11.11 13.18
CA GLN A 130 -5.32 10.54 12.55
C GLN A 130 -6.62 10.94 13.24
N THR A 131 -6.59 11.79 14.28
CA THR A 131 -7.80 12.13 15.07
C THR A 131 -8.84 12.89 14.23
N GLN A 132 -8.40 13.79 13.36
CA GLN A 132 -9.23 14.58 12.45
C GLN A 132 -8.88 14.26 11.00
N GLN A 133 -9.32 13.08 10.52
CA GLN A 133 -8.92 12.58 9.19
C GLN A 133 -9.30 13.52 8.03
N ASN A 134 -10.39 14.27 8.13
CA ASN A 134 -10.75 15.29 7.13
C ASN A 134 -9.69 16.40 7.01
N LYS A 135 -8.96 16.73 8.08
CA LYS A 135 -7.92 17.78 8.05
C LYS A 135 -6.58 17.32 7.48
N ILE A 136 -6.41 16.03 7.22
CA ILE A 136 -5.20 15.47 6.59
C ILE A 136 -5.47 14.84 5.22
N ASP A 137 -6.74 14.74 4.81
CA ASP A 137 -7.15 14.20 3.52
C ASP A 137 -6.93 15.22 2.40
N LEU A 138 -5.73 15.18 1.79
CA LEU A 138 -5.37 16.07 0.71
C LEU A 138 -6.18 15.76 -0.56
N LEU A 139 -6.99 16.72 -0.99
CA LEU A 139 -7.69 16.72 -2.27
C LEU A 139 -7.09 17.76 -3.22
N TYR A 140 -7.09 17.46 -4.51
CA TYR A 140 -6.60 18.40 -5.52
C TYR A 140 -7.36 18.28 -6.84
N ALA A 141 -7.60 19.44 -7.47
CA ALA A 141 -8.27 19.59 -8.74
C ALA A 141 -7.51 20.59 -9.64
N ASN A 142 -7.35 20.25 -10.91
CA ASN A 142 -6.76 21.11 -11.94
C ASN A 142 -7.49 20.98 -13.30
N ASN A 143 -8.73 20.50 -13.26
CA ASN A 143 -9.51 20.15 -14.45
C ASN A 143 -10.21 21.35 -15.11
N VAL A 144 -10.36 22.48 -14.41
CA VAL A 144 -11.06 23.66 -14.94
C VAL A 144 -10.09 24.47 -15.78
N THR A 145 -10.20 24.36 -17.10
CA THR A 145 -9.36 25.07 -18.07
C THR A 145 -10.21 25.91 -19.02
N GLY A 146 -9.70 27.06 -19.46
CA GLY A 146 -10.34 27.87 -20.50
C GLY A 146 -11.64 28.58 -20.06
N ALA A 147 -11.82 28.81 -18.76
CA ALA A 147 -12.98 29.49 -18.21
C ALA A 147 -12.87 31.01 -18.41
N ASN A 148 -14.00 31.71 -18.56
CA ASN A 148 -14.05 33.17 -18.66
C ASN A 148 -15.42 33.71 -18.24
N LYS A 149 -15.59 35.04 -18.23
CA LYS A 149 -16.84 35.69 -17.79
C LYS A 149 -18.10 35.27 -18.55
N ASN A 150 -17.95 34.88 -19.82
CA ASN A 150 -19.05 34.41 -20.70
C ASN A 150 -19.27 32.90 -20.61
N LYS A 151 -18.30 32.14 -20.08
CA LYS A 151 -18.33 30.69 -19.85
C LYS A 151 -17.89 30.36 -18.42
N PRO A 152 -18.68 30.75 -17.40
CA PRO A 152 -18.27 30.73 -16.01
C PRO A 152 -18.34 29.33 -15.36
N ASN A 153 -18.36 28.24 -16.14
CA ASN A 153 -18.56 26.90 -15.60
C ASN A 153 -17.28 26.39 -14.92
N ALA A 154 -17.18 26.61 -13.61
CA ALA A 154 -16.04 26.21 -12.80
C ALA A 154 -16.42 25.07 -11.84
N GLN A 155 -16.61 23.87 -12.40
CA GLN A 155 -16.81 22.65 -11.60
C GLN A 155 -15.47 21.97 -11.32
N LEU A 156 -15.03 22.03 -10.07
CA LEU A 156 -13.79 21.38 -9.61
C LEU A 156 -14.00 19.88 -9.43
N GLN A 157 -13.14 19.07 -10.03
CA GLN A 157 -13.13 17.61 -9.88
C GLN A 157 -11.94 17.23 -9.01
N PHE A 158 -12.20 17.09 -7.71
CA PHE A 158 -11.21 16.76 -6.71
C PHE A 158 -10.92 15.26 -6.71
N GLY A 159 -9.63 14.91 -6.67
CA GLY A 159 -9.17 13.55 -6.38
C GLY A 159 -8.31 13.53 -5.12
N HIS A 160 -8.47 12.47 -4.32
CA HIS A 160 -7.61 12.19 -3.17
C HIS A 160 -6.17 11.95 -3.62
N LYS A 161 -5.20 12.53 -2.90
CA LYS A 161 -3.77 12.42 -3.22
C LYS A 161 -3.01 11.50 -2.27
N LEU A 162 -3.70 10.96 -1.27
CA LEU A 162 -3.17 10.01 -0.29
C LEU A 162 -3.86 8.64 -0.43
N SER A 163 -3.48 7.67 0.38
CA SER A 163 -4.11 6.34 0.42
C SER A 163 -4.93 6.19 1.69
N LYS A 164 -6.00 5.40 1.66
CA LYS A 164 -6.79 5.06 2.85
C LYS A 164 -6.71 3.56 3.11
N VAL A 165 -6.51 3.19 4.38
CA VAL A 165 -6.61 1.81 4.84
C VAL A 165 -7.71 1.71 5.90
N GLU A 166 -8.60 0.73 5.74
CA GLU A 166 -9.68 0.38 6.66
C GLU A 166 -9.50 -1.06 7.11
N LEU A 167 -9.51 -1.29 8.42
CA LEU A 167 -9.48 -2.62 9.00
C LEU A 167 -10.80 -2.87 9.71
N THR A 168 -11.42 -4.03 9.46
CA THR A 168 -12.50 -4.56 10.26
C THR A 168 -11.92 -5.62 11.19
N VAL A 169 -11.76 -5.29 12.47
CA VAL A 169 -11.09 -6.16 13.46
C VAL A 169 -12.14 -6.92 14.28
N ALA A 170 -12.03 -8.24 14.32
CA ALA A 170 -12.88 -9.16 15.05
C ALA A 170 -12.10 -9.92 16.14
N ALA A 171 -12.78 -10.26 17.24
CA ALA A 171 -12.25 -11.20 18.22
C ALA A 171 -12.46 -12.64 17.73
N GLY A 172 -11.38 -13.40 17.67
CA GLY A 172 -11.35 -14.83 17.36
C GLY A 172 -11.20 -15.69 18.61
N THR A 173 -10.82 -16.95 18.42
CA THR A 173 -10.69 -17.93 19.51
C THR A 173 -9.71 -17.46 20.59
N GLY A 174 -10.17 -17.45 21.84
CA GLY A 174 -9.35 -17.06 23.00
C GLY A 174 -9.26 -15.55 23.27
N VAL A 175 -9.77 -14.70 22.36
CA VAL A 175 -9.88 -13.25 22.60
C VAL A 175 -11.28 -12.92 23.13
N SER A 176 -11.38 -12.48 24.37
CA SER A 176 -12.67 -12.27 25.06
C SER A 176 -13.33 -10.93 24.72
N SER A 177 -12.55 -9.90 24.37
CA SER A 177 -13.05 -8.55 24.07
C SER A 177 -12.05 -7.75 23.23
N LEU A 178 -12.56 -6.81 22.42
CA LEU A 178 -11.78 -5.79 21.72
C LEU A 178 -11.80 -4.43 22.45
N SER A 179 -12.35 -4.36 23.67
CA SER A 179 -12.44 -3.12 24.42
C SER A 179 -11.05 -2.50 24.63
N GLY A 180 -10.91 -1.21 24.29
CA GLY A 180 -9.63 -0.51 24.38
C GLY A 180 -8.63 -0.85 23.27
N LEU A 181 -9.06 -1.54 22.19
CA LEU A 181 -8.21 -1.82 21.04
C LEU A 181 -7.60 -0.53 20.49
N THR A 182 -6.27 -0.53 20.37
CA THR A 182 -5.51 0.45 19.61
C THR A 182 -4.81 -0.23 18.45
N VAL A 183 -4.67 0.50 17.34
CA VAL A 183 -4.00 -0.01 16.13
C VAL A 183 -2.93 1.00 15.71
N THR A 184 -1.72 0.53 15.46
CA THR A 184 -0.57 1.36 15.09
C THR A 184 0.11 0.80 13.85
N TYR A 185 0.30 1.64 12.84
CA TYR A 185 1.10 1.35 11.66
C TYR A 185 2.53 1.78 11.92
N ASN A 186 3.51 0.87 11.80
CA ASN A 186 4.92 1.12 12.02
C ASN A 186 5.70 1.02 10.70
N GLY A 187 6.69 1.89 10.51
CA GLY A 187 7.56 1.88 9.33
C GLY A 187 7.02 2.68 8.13
N PHE A 188 6.12 3.63 8.36
CA PHE A 188 5.54 4.48 7.31
C PHE A 188 6.03 5.92 7.41
N ASN A 189 6.33 6.53 6.26
CA ASN A 189 6.64 7.96 6.20
C ASN A 189 5.40 8.78 6.63
N THR A 190 5.63 9.83 7.42
CA THR A 190 4.56 10.67 7.96
C THR A 190 4.44 12.03 7.29
N THR A 191 5.46 12.45 6.55
CA THR A 191 5.50 13.77 5.90
C THR A 191 5.84 13.69 4.42
N ALA A 192 5.26 14.59 3.63
CA ALA A 192 5.51 14.72 2.20
C ALA A 192 5.31 16.18 1.75
N ASN A 193 5.85 16.51 0.58
CA ASN A 193 5.61 17.78 -0.08
C ASN A 193 4.77 17.55 -1.33
N PHE A 194 3.63 18.22 -1.43
CA PHE A 194 2.80 18.19 -2.63
C PHE A 194 2.96 19.48 -3.41
N ASP A 195 3.41 19.38 -4.65
CA ASP A 195 3.56 20.53 -5.55
C ASP A 195 2.20 20.85 -6.20
N LEU A 196 1.62 21.99 -5.85
CA LEU A 196 0.33 22.44 -6.36
C LEU A 196 0.38 22.84 -7.84
N ALA A 197 1.54 23.21 -8.37
CA ALA A 197 1.69 23.57 -9.77
C ALA A 197 1.67 22.34 -10.70
N THR A 198 2.22 21.22 -10.25
CA THR A 198 2.32 19.98 -11.04
C THR A 198 1.30 18.91 -10.62
N GLY A 199 0.77 19.00 -9.40
CA GLY A 199 -0.10 17.98 -8.81
C GLY A 199 0.64 16.72 -8.34
N THR A 200 1.95 16.81 -8.10
CA THR A 200 2.80 15.66 -7.74
C THR A 200 3.15 15.64 -6.25
N LEU A 201 3.10 14.45 -5.65
CA LEU A 201 3.50 14.21 -4.27
C LEU A 201 4.93 13.66 -4.22
N ALA A 202 5.83 14.35 -3.51
CA ALA A 202 7.16 13.87 -3.17
C ALA A 202 7.20 13.45 -1.69
N ALA A 203 7.27 12.15 -1.43
CA ALA A 203 7.34 11.63 -0.07
C ALA A 203 8.68 11.96 0.60
N GLY A 204 8.64 12.32 1.89
CA GLY A 204 9.84 12.40 2.72
C GLY A 204 10.41 11.01 3.06
N ALA A 205 11.58 10.97 3.68
CA ALA A 205 12.26 9.75 4.10
C ALA A 205 12.42 9.72 5.63
N ASN A 206 11.30 9.69 6.35
CA ASN A 206 11.28 9.64 7.81
C ASN A 206 10.17 8.70 8.29
N PRO A 207 10.41 7.38 8.27
CA PRO A 207 9.44 6.41 8.73
C PRO A 207 9.22 6.55 10.24
N ALA A 208 7.96 6.51 10.67
CA ALA A 208 7.56 6.58 12.06
C ALA A 208 6.29 5.73 12.30
N SER A 209 5.83 5.72 13.56
CA SER A 209 4.58 5.08 13.96
C SER A 209 3.39 6.04 13.75
N ILE A 210 2.29 5.52 13.20
CA ILE A 210 1.03 6.23 13.00
C ILE A 210 -0.06 5.47 13.73
N LYS A 211 -0.64 6.10 14.76
CA LYS A 211 -1.79 5.52 15.48
C LYS A 211 -3.05 5.72 14.64
N ALA A 212 -3.68 4.64 14.23
CA ALA A 212 -4.93 4.66 13.47
C ALA A 212 -6.10 5.16 14.34
N LYS A 213 -7.10 5.73 13.68
CA LYS A 213 -8.37 6.07 14.33
C LYS A 213 -9.18 4.80 14.53
N THR A 214 -9.55 4.48 15.76
CA THR A 214 -10.39 3.32 16.07
C THR A 214 -11.81 3.74 16.45
N THR A 215 -12.79 2.99 15.96
CA THR A 215 -14.22 3.16 16.28
C THR A 215 -14.77 1.81 16.73
N ALA A 216 -15.08 1.70 18.03
CA ALA A 216 -15.61 0.47 18.60
C ALA A 216 -17.03 0.21 18.08
N GLY A 217 -17.27 -0.98 17.53
CA GLY A 217 -18.58 -1.50 17.20
C GLY A 217 -19.06 -2.54 18.23
N THR A 218 -20.20 -3.18 17.95
CA THR A 218 -20.79 -4.19 18.84
C THR A 218 -20.08 -5.54 18.78
N THR A 219 -19.66 -5.96 17.58
CA THR A 219 -18.99 -7.24 17.32
C THR A 219 -17.58 -7.08 16.75
N THR A 220 -17.34 -6.00 16.02
CA THR A 220 -16.05 -5.67 15.40
C THR A 220 -15.65 -4.25 15.75
N THR A 221 -14.35 -3.97 15.73
CA THR A 221 -13.81 -2.60 15.82
C THR A 221 -13.29 -2.17 14.46
N ALA A 222 -13.73 -1.01 13.96
CA ALA A 222 -13.16 -0.42 12.77
C ALA A 222 -11.86 0.33 13.12
N ALA A 223 -10.82 0.17 12.33
CA ALA A 223 -9.59 0.97 12.44
C ALA A 223 -9.23 1.58 11.08
N GLU A 224 -8.98 2.88 11.06
CA GLU A 224 -8.82 3.66 9.83
C GLU A 224 -7.54 4.47 9.85
N ALA A 225 -6.79 4.47 8.75
CA ALA A 225 -5.60 5.30 8.58
C ALA A 225 -5.55 5.92 7.17
N ILE A 226 -5.24 7.22 7.10
CA ILE A 226 -4.81 7.89 5.87
C ILE A 226 -3.28 7.86 5.85
N LEU A 227 -2.71 7.24 4.84
CA LEU A 227 -1.27 7.02 4.70
C LEU A 227 -0.74 7.71 3.45
N LEU A 228 0.55 8.06 3.47
CA LEU A 228 1.24 8.46 2.25
C LEU A 228 1.26 7.28 1.27
N PRO A 229 1.07 7.53 -0.04
CA PRO A 229 1.26 6.50 -1.06
C PRO A 229 2.68 5.92 -1.02
N VAL A 230 2.79 4.61 -1.22
CA VAL A 230 4.04 3.85 -1.14
C VAL A 230 4.03 2.70 -2.15
N ALA A 231 5.15 2.53 -2.87
CA ALA A 231 5.31 1.47 -3.87
C ALA A 231 5.81 0.14 -3.28
N SER A 232 6.39 0.17 -2.09
CA SER A 232 6.86 -1.00 -1.34
C SER A 232 7.18 -0.58 0.09
N VAL A 233 6.94 -1.46 1.05
CA VAL A 233 7.32 -1.22 2.47
C VAL A 233 8.52 -2.09 2.83
N ALA A 234 9.40 -1.61 3.72
CA ALA A 234 10.52 -2.40 4.21
C ALA A 234 10.34 -2.68 5.71
N GLY A 235 9.92 -3.90 6.05
CA GLY A 235 9.72 -4.32 7.44
C GLY A 235 8.58 -3.60 8.17
N ALA A 236 7.62 -3.02 7.44
CA ALA A 236 6.46 -2.38 8.05
C ALA A 236 5.56 -3.39 8.77
N LYS A 237 4.97 -2.95 9.88
CA LYS A 237 4.13 -3.78 10.76
C LYS A 237 2.86 -3.01 11.13
N VAL A 238 1.78 -3.74 11.41
CA VAL A 238 0.58 -3.20 12.04
C VAL A 238 0.40 -3.90 13.39
N GLU A 239 0.47 -3.13 14.46
CA GLU A 239 0.32 -3.63 15.83
C GLU A 239 -1.10 -3.37 16.33
N PHE A 240 -1.74 -4.40 16.86
CA PHE A 240 -3.02 -4.34 17.54
C PHE A 240 -2.77 -4.56 19.01
N LYS A 241 -3.22 -3.64 19.87
CA LYS A 241 -3.00 -3.73 21.31
C LYS A 241 -4.31 -3.63 22.09
N ILE A 242 -4.56 -4.62 22.95
CA ILE A 242 -5.72 -4.73 23.85
C ILE A 242 -5.19 -4.89 25.27
N GLY A 243 -5.26 -3.83 26.09
CA GLY A 243 -4.63 -3.84 27.41
C GLY A 243 -3.11 -4.04 27.31
N ASN A 244 -2.60 -5.13 27.88
CA ASN A 244 -1.19 -5.51 27.79
C ASN A 244 -0.89 -6.44 26.60
N GLU A 245 -1.92 -6.98 25.96
CA GLU A 245 -1.77 -7.95 24.89
C GLU A 245 -1.49 -7.26 23.56
N THR A 246 -0.49 -7.77 22.83
CA THR A 246 -0.08 -7.24 21.53
C THR A 246 -0.22 -8.34 20.49
N TYR A 247 -0.67 -7.97 19.29
CA TYR A 247 -0.78 -8.83 18.13
C TYR A 247 -0.12 -8.08 16.97
N THR A 248 0.85 -8.69 16.31
CA THR A 248 1.59 -8.03 15.23
C THR A 248 1.27 -8.66 13.88
N TRP A 249 0.79 -7.83 12.96
CA TRP A 249 0.67 -8.19 11.54
C TRP A 249 1.87 -7.63 10.76
N THR A 250 2.71 -8.53 10.25
CA THR A 250 3.86 -8.14 9.40
C THR A 250 3.41 -7.99 7.95
N LEU A 251 3.64 -6.81 7.38
CA LEU A 251 3.30 -6.51 6.00
C LEU A 251 4.39 -7.05 5.05
N PRO A 252 4.01 -7.72 3.93
CA PRO A 252 4.94 -8.13 2.88
C PRO A 252 5.68 -6.93 2.32
N SER A 253 6.96 -7.11 1.95
CA SER A 253 7.75 -6.01 1.42
C SER A 253 7.18 -5.42 0.12
N SER A 254 6.47 -6.26 -0.64
CA SER A 254 5.74 -5.86 -1.85
C SER A 254 4.44 -5.09 -1.58
N THR A 255 4.09 -4.76 -0.32
CA THR A 255 2.86 -4.02 -0.02
C THR A 255 2.91 -2.63 -0.64
N THR A 256 1.90 -2.33 -1.46
CA THR A 256 1.73 -1.05 -2.15
C THR A 256 0.46 -0.36 -1.67
N TYR A 257 0.53 0.94 -1.41
CA TYR A 257 -0.64 1.79 -1.23
C TYR A 257 -0.58 2.95 -2.22
N GLU A 258 -1.55 3.00 -3.14
CA GLU A 258 -1.57 3.97 -4.22
C GLU A 258 -2.44 5.17 -3.89
N ALA A 259 -2.06 6.32 -4.44
CA ALA A 259 -2.80 7.56 -4.29
C ALA A 259 -4.25 7.42 -4.78
N GLY A 260 -5.18 7.89 -3.96
CA GLY A 260 -6.61 7.88 -4.23
C GLY A 260 -7.20 6.47 -4.25
N LYS A 261 -6.62 5.49 -3.56
CA LYS A 261 -7.18 4.14 -3.39
C LYS A 261 -7.53 3.84 -1.92
N LYS A 262 -8.47 2.91 -1.72
CA LYS A 262 -8.81 2.32 -0.41
C LYS A 262 -8.42 0.86 -0.34
N TYR A 263 -7.86 0.47 0.78
CA TYR A 263 -7.55 -0.92 1.09
C TYR A 263 -8.34 -1.34 2.32
N SER A 264 -9.17 -2.37 2.20
CA SER A 264 -10.11 -2.82 3.24
C SER A 264 -9.82 -4.25 3.67
N TYR A 265 -9.27 -4.44 4.86
CA TYR A 265 -8.85 -5.73 5.39
C TYR A 265 -9.78 -6.23 6.50
N ASN A 266 -10.04 -7.54 6.52
CA ASN A 266 -10.70 -8.19 7.66
C ASN A 266 -9.64 -8.86 8.53
N ILE A 267 -9.57 -8.48 9.80
CA ILE A 267 -8.57 -8.99 10.75
C ILE A 267 -9.29 -9.73 11.88
N THR A 268 -8.87 -10.95 12.17
CA THR A 268 -9.33 -11.71 13.33
C THR A 268 -8.17 -11.92 14.28
N LEU A 269 -8.28 -11.44 15.52
CA LEU A 269 -7.26 -11.63 16.56
C LEU A 269 -7.55 -12.91 17.37
N GLN A 270 -6.56 -13.75 17.64
CA GLN A 270 -6.75 -15.00 18.40
C GLN A 270 -5.59 -15.27 19.39
N GLU A 271 -5.85 -16.02 20.45
CA GLU A 271 -4.85 -16.31 21.49
C GLU A 271 -3.74 -17.26 21.01
N GLN A 272 -4.06 -18.23 20.14
CA GLN A 272 -3.05 -19.14 19.60
C GLN A 272 -2.16 -18.45 18.57
N ALA A 273 -0.86 -18.80 18.56
CA ALA A 273 0.07 -18.39 17.52
C ALA A 273 -0.56 -18.59 16.14
N GLY A 274 -0.65 -17.51 15.37
CA GLY A 274 -1.35 -17.43 14.09
C GLY A 274 -0.38 -17.18 12.94
N ASN A 275 -0.92 -17.09 11.72
CA ASN A 275 -0.13 -16.69 10.57
C ASN A 275 0.06 -15.16 10.60
N ASN A 276 1.01 -14.71 11.42
CA ASN A 276 1.29 -13.29 11.67
C ASN A 276 1.96 -12.58 10.46
N ALA A 277 2.18 -13.32 9.35
CA ALA A 277 2.62 -12.80 8.06
C ALA A 277 1.45 -12.77 7.06
N ALA A 278 1.23 -11.64 6.39
CA ALA A 278 0.27 -11.58 5.29
C ALA A 278 0.78 -12.35 4.07
N ILE A 279 -0.07 -13.12 3.42
CA ILE A 279 0.08 -13.52 2.02
C ILE A 279 -0.71 -12.49 1.20
N VAL A 280 -0.06 -11.80 0.25
CA VAL A 280 -0.76 -10.90 -0.67
C VAL A 280 -1.49 -11.76 -1.71
N ALA A 281 -2.82 -11.72 -1.71
CA ALA A 281 -3.59 -12.10 -2.88
C ALA A 281 -3.50 -10.94 -3.89
N SER A 282 -2.82 -11.16 -5.01
CA SER A 282 -2.76 -10.17 -6.09
C SER A 282 -4.13 -10.07 -6.78
N GLY A 283 -4.90 -9.04 -6.46
CA GLY A 283 -6.10 -8.63 -7.18
C GLY A 283 -5.80 -7.45 -8.10
N ASN A 284 -6.30 -7.47 -9.34
CA ASN A 284 -6.14 -6.37 -10.29
C ASN A 284 -6.85 -5.09 -9.80
N ILE A 285 -6.23 -3.94 -10.06
CA ILE A 285 -6.52 -2.63 -9.44
C ILE A 285 -7.30 -1.70 -10.37
N THR A 286 -8.29 -0.99 -9.79
CA THR A 286 -8.61 0.42 -10.06
C THR A 286 -9.38 1.03 -8.85
N ASP A 287 -9.01 2.25 -8.39
CA ASP A 287 -9.77 3.35 -7.69
C ASP A 287 -9.84 3.40 -6.13
N TRP A 288 -10.31 4.50 -5.47
CA TRP A 288 -10.95 4.43 -4.13
C TRP A 288 -12.33 3.77 -4.32
N THR A 289 -12.31 2.66 -5.03
CA THR A 289 -13.28 1.59 -5.01
C THR A 289 -12.54 0.47 -4.31
N ASP A 290 -13.20 -0.22 -3.40
CA ASP A 290 -12.57 -1.19 -2.51
C ASP A 290 -11.59 -2.10 -3.25
N VAL A 291 -10.29 -2.03 -2.93
CA VAL A 291 -9.35 -3.06 -3.37
C VAL A 291 -9.66 -4.30 -2.54
N PRO A 292 -10.01 -5.46 -3.16
CA PRO A 292 -10.21 -6.69 -2.41
C PRO A 292 -8.94 -6.98 -1.62
N SER A 293 -9.05 -6.84 -0.30
CA SER A 293 -7.96 -7.12 0.61
C SER A 293 -8.30 -8.37 1.40
N GLY A 294 -7.28 -9.15 1.73
CA GLY A 294 -7.46 -10.46 2.34
C GLY A 294 -8.11 -10.42 3.72
N SER A 295 -8.59 -11.58 4.14
CA SER A 295 -8.88 -11.86 5.55
C SER A 295 -7.65 -12.46 6.21
N TYR A 296 -7.27 -11.95 7.37
CA TYR A 296 -6.10 -12.42 8.12
C TYR A 296 -6.47 -12.83 9.54
N VAL A 297 -5.84 -13.90 10.02
CA VAL A 297 -5.97 -14.38 11.39
C VAL A 297 -4.62 -14.20 12.07
N ILE A 298 -4.57 -13.29 13.04
CA ILE A 298 -3.33 -12.86 13.71
C ILE A 298 -3.33 -13.42 15.13
N GLY A 299 -2.29 -14.17 15.45
CA GLY A 299 -2.07 -14.70 16.79
C GLY A 299 -1.44 -13.65 17.70
N LYS A 300 -1.71 -13.79 19.00
CA LYS A 300 -1.08 -13.00 20.06
C LYS A 300 0.44 -13.15 20.01
N ASP A 301 1.14 -12.03 20.19
CA ASP A 301 2.59 -12.02 20.31
C ASP A 301 2.98 -12.68 21.64
N GLU A 302 4.03 -13.49 21.64
CA GLU A 302 4.56 -14.07 22.87
C GLU A 302 5.12 -12.95 23.75
N ASP A 303 4.74 -12.94 25.04
CA ASP A 303 5.12 -11.92 26.01
C ASP A 303 6.63 -12.03 26.34
N ASN A 304 7.47 -11.53 25.43
CA ASN A 304 8.92 -11.46 25.61
C ASN A 304 9.26 -10.16 26.31
N GLY A 305 9.16 -10.17 27.64
CA GLY A 305 9.47 -9.03 28.50
C GLY A 305 10.77 -8.31 28.11
N GLY A 306 10.64 -7.21 27.36
CA GLY A 306 11.65 -6.17 27.21
C GLY A 306 13.01 -6.60 26.64
N THR A 307 13.09 -7.58 25.74
CA THR A 307 14.31 -7.85 24.98
C THR A 307 14.08 -7.61 23.49
N THR A 308 15.07 -7.06 22.80
CA THR A 308 15.07 -6.76 21.35
C THR A 308 14.26 -7.75 20.52
N ASP A 309 13.35 -7.25 19.68
CA ASP A 309 12.56 -8.04 18.72
C ASP A 309 13.40 -9.19 18.13
N PRO A 310 12.89 -10.44 18.13
CA PRO A 310 13.61 -11.54 17.52
C PRO A 310 13.88 -11.24 16.04
N VAL A 311 15.15 -11.21 15.65
CA VAL A 311 15.55 -10.92 14.27
C VAL A 311 15.68 -12.25 13.52
N GLU A 312 15.19 -12.32 12.28
CA GLU A 312 15.49 -13.47 11.41
C GLU A 312 17.01 -13.53 11.17
N GLN A 313 17.63 -14.64 11.56
CA GLN A 313 19.05 -14.91 11.38
C GLN A 313 19.24 -16.16 10.53
N THR A 314 20.27 -16.15 9.69
CA THR A 314 20.77 -17.35 9.03
C THR A 314 21.49 -18.24 10.04
N LEU A 315 20.98 -19.44 10.23
CA LEU A 315 21.51 -20.44 11.16
C LEU A 315 22.43 -21.43 10.45
N TYR A 316 22.14 -21.68 9.17
CA TYR A 316 22.93 -22.51 8.29
C TYR A 316 22.72 -22.04 6.86
N GLU A 317 23.80 -22.03 6.08
CA GLU A 317 23.80 -21.75 4.65
C GLU A 317 24.88 -22.60 3.97
N GLU A 318 24.59 -23.10 2.78
CA GLU A 318 25.55 -23.78 1.91
C GLU A 318 25.22 -23.56 0.43
N GLY A 319 26.16 -22.93 -0.29
CA GLY A 319 26.14 -22.75 -1.75
C GLY A 319 27.17 -23.62 -2.50
N PHE A 320 27.66 -24.68 -1.84
CA PHE A 320 28.61 -25.69 -2.33
C PHE A 320 29.94 -25.13 -2.84
N GLY A 321 30.44 -24.09 -2.19
CA GLY A 321 31.72 -23.45 -2.47
C GLY A 321 31.66 -22.46 -3.64
N THR A 322 32.51 -21.44 -3.57
CA THR A 322 32.57 -20.36 -4.57
C THR A 322 33.45 -20.70 -5.78
N GLU A 323 34.34 -21.68 -5.64
CA GLU A 323 35.21 -22.13 -6.72
C GLU A 323 34.52 -23.20 -7.56
N LYS A 324 34.47 -23.00 -8.89
CA LYS A 324 33.97 -23.99 -9.83
C LYS A 324 34.72 -25.32 -9.68
N ILE A 325 33.99 -26.41 -9.42
CA ILE A 325 34.60 -27.74 -9.38
C ILE A 325 35.18 -28.14 -10.76
N ALA A 326 36.34 -28.79 -10.73
CA ALA A 326 37.02 -29.25 -11.95
C ALA A 326 36.34 -30.46 -12.61
N ALA A 327 35.65 -31.29 -11.82
CA ALA A 327 34.90 -32.45 -12.28
C ALA A 327 33.70 -32.72 -11.35
N ASN A 328 32.67 -33.39 -11.88
CA ASN A 328 31.54 -33.86 -11.07
C ASN A 328 32.07 -34.74 -9.94
N THR A 329 31.65 -34.45 -8.71
CA THR A 329 32.19 -35.11 -7.50
C THR A 329 31.05 -35.79 -6.76
N ASP A 330 31.23 -37.06 -6.36
CA ASP A 330 30.25 -37.74 -5.50
C ASP A 330 30.10 -36.97 -4.18
N PHE A 331 28.90 -36.87 -3.63
CA PHE A 331 28.63 -36.03 -2.45
C PHE A 331 29.50 -36.39 -1.24
N ASP A 332 29.72 -37.67 -1.01
CA ASP A 332 30.56 -38.20 0.07
C ASP A 332 32.07 -37.97 -0.14
N LYS A 333 32.48 -37.58 -1.36
CA LYS A 333 33.86 -37.21 -1.71
C LYS A 333 34.06 -35.71 -1.87
N PHE A 334 32.98 -34.92 -1.78
CA PHE A 334 33.08 -33.48 -1.95
C PHE A 334 33.72 -32.86 -0.70
N THR A 335 34.71 -31.99 -0.91
CA THR A 335 35.46 -31.32 0.16
C THR A 335 35.34 -29.80 0.11
N GLY A 336 34.66 -29.24 -0.90
CA GLY A 336 34.54 -27.80 -1.13
C GLY A 336 33.36 -27.14 -0.42
N TRP A 337 32.94 -27.66 0.74
CA TRP A 337 31.83 -27.11 1.54
C TRP A 337 32.15 -25.68 1.98
N THR A 338 31.20 -24.76 1.80
CA THR A 338 31.30 -23.39 2.30
C THR A 338 31.21 -23.40 3.82
N ASN A 339 30.32 -24.22 4.38
CA ASN A 339 30.08 -24.31 5.80
C ASN A 339 30.76 -25.54 6.40
N THR A 340 31.97 -25.33 6.95
CA THR A 340 32.75 -26.41 7.57
C THR A 340 32.40 -26.65 9.03
N ALA A 341 31.44 -25.93 9.61
CA ALA A 341 31.04 -26.09 11.01
C ALA A 341 30.01 -27.21 11.22
N VAL A 342 29.42 -27.70 10.14
CA VAL A 342 28.43 -28.79 10.12
C VAL A 342 29.02 -30.03 9.49
N LYS A 343 28.30 -31.14 9.56
CA LYS A 343 28.70 -32.40 8.92
C LYS A 343 27.68 -32.82 7.86
N TYR A 344 28.20 -33.08 6.66
CA TYR A 344 27.43 -33.60 5.53
C TYR A 344 27.59 -35.12 5.43
N THR A 345 26.47 -35.83 5.33
CA THR A 345 26.45 -37.29 5.19
C THR A 345 25.53 -37.67 4.04
N LEU A 346 26.04 -38.50 3.11
CA LEU A 346 25.18 -39.21 2.17
C LEU A 346 24.59 -40.43 2.88
N ASP A 347 23.29 -40.41 3.15
CA ASP A 347 22.64 -41.49 3.90
C ASP A 347 22.24 -42.64 2.99
N ALA A 348 21.74 -42.33 1.80
CA ALA A 348 21.28 -43.32 0.84
C ALA A 348 21.24 -42.76 -0.58
N GLY A 349 21.25 -43.68 -1.55
CA GLY A 349 20.99 -43.37 -2.94
C GLY A 349 22.19 -42.75 -3.66
N LYS A 350 21.93 -41.97 -4.72
CA LYS A 350 22.95 -41.43 -5.63
C LYS A 350 22.72 -39.96 -5.92
N LEU A 351 23.68 -39.13 -5.52
CA LEU A 351 23.76 -37.72 -5.86
C LEU A 351 25.21 -37.23 -5.91
N SER A 352 25.47 -36.15 -6.63
CA SER A 352 26.81 -35.61 -6.88
C SER A 352 26.79 -34.08 -6.87
N ILE A 353 27.88 -33.43 -6.49
CA ILE A 353 28.07 -32.00 -6.70
C ILE A 353 28.52 -31.76 -8.15
N ARG A 354 27.87 -30.81 -8.82
CA ARG A 354 28.11 -30.44 -10.23
C ARG A 354 28.09 -28.94 -10.41
N TYR A 355 28.91 -28.41 -11.32
CA TYR A 355 28.83 -27.00 -11.74
C TYR A 355 27.79 -26.75 -12.85
N THR A 356 27.41 -27.81 -13.57
CA THR A 356 26.47 -27.69 -14.69
C THR A 356 25.07 -27.40 -14.20
N GLY A 357 24.36 -26.50 -14.88
CA GLY A 357 22.96 -26.19 -14.63
C GLY A 357 22.79 -24.75 -14.21
N PHE A 358 23.14 -24.46 -12.97
CA PHE A 358 22.89 -23.15 -12.35
C PHE A 358 24.04 -22.14 -12.53
N SER A 359 25.16 -22.54 -13.13
CA SER A 359 26.41 -21.74 -13.25
C SER A 359 27.15 -21.53 -11.92
N ASP A 360 26.87 -22.40 -10.95
CA ASP A 360 27.50 -22.58 -9.65
C ASP A 360 27.47 -24.08 -9.29
N ASN A 361 28.18 -24.41 -8.21
CA ASN A 361 28.18 -25.77 -7.69
C ASN A 361 26.81 -26.08 -7.07
N ASN A 362 26.20 -27.18 -7.47
CA ASN A 362 24.88 -27.60 -6.99
C ASN A 362 24.85 -29.12 -6.76
N ILE A 363 23.95 -29.56 -5.91
CA ILE A 363 23.60 -30.98 -5.81
C ILE A 363 22.85 -31.38 -7.08
N TRP A 364 23.25 -32.49 -7.67
CA TRP A 364 22.53 -33.17 -8.75
C TRP A 364 22.06 -34.55 -8.30
N VAL A 365 20.75 -34.79 -8.43
CA VAL A 365 20.14 -36.11 -8.30
C VAL A 365 19.72 -36.62 -9.69
N PRO A 366 20.34 -37.68 -10.22
CA PRO A 366 19.97 -38.25 -11.51
C PRO A 366 18.52 -38.73 -11.55
N ALA A 367 17.90 -38.71 -12.74
CA ALA A 367 16.59 -39.31 -12.94
C ALA A 367 16.56 -40.78 -12.50
N ASN A 368 15.46 -41.18 -11.88
CA ASN A 368 15.15 -42.52 -11.35
C ASN A 368 16.07 -42.98 -10.22
N ALA A 369 16.85 -42.08 -9.61
CA ALA A 369 17.68 -42.38 -8.45
C ALA A 369 17.01 -41.93 -7.16
N ASP A 370 16.99 -42.81 -6.17
CA ASP A 370 16.79 -42.40 -4.78
C ASP A 370 17.97 -41.52 -4.35
N ALA A 371 17.71 -40.57 -3.47
CA ALA A 371 18.73 -39.75 -2.84
C ALA A 371 18.29 -39.35 -1.44
N LYS A 372 19.19 -39.46 -0.46
CA LYS A 372 19.03 -38.88 0.86
C LYS A 372 20.38 -38.41 1.38
N PHE A 373 20.44 -37.16 1.82
CA PHE A 373 21.58 -36.64 2.56
C PHE A 373 21.12 -35.94 3.85
N THR A 374 22.01 -35.91 4.84
CA THR A 374 21.81 -35.24 6.12
C THR A 374 22.91 -34.22 6.35
N VAL A 375 22.51 -33.07 6.88
CA VAL A 375 23.38 -32.07 7.49
C VAL A 375 23.14 -32.10 8.99
N SER A 376 24.17 -32.45 9.77
CA SER A 376 24.13 -32.48 11.23
C SER A 376 24.96 -31.36 11.85
N ASP A 377 24.78 -31.16 13.15
CA ASP A 377 25.54 -30.21 13.96
C ASP A 377 25.24 -28.73 13.61
N ILE A 378 24.03 -28.46 13.09
CA ILE A 378 23.58 -27.10 12.81
C ILE A 378 23.29 -26.39 14.13
N ASN A 379 23.98 -25.28 14.41
CA ASN A 379 23.75 -24.49 15.63
C ASN A 379 22.40 -23.76 15.57
N THR A 380 21.41 -24.33 16.27
CA THR A 380 20.06 -23.80 16.41
C THR A 380 19.76 -23.31 17.83
N ALA A 381 20.80 -23.10 18.65
CA ALA A 381 20.64 -22.67 20.04
C ALA A 381 19.86 -21.35 20.13
N GLY A 382 18.74 -21.38 20.86
CA GLY A 382 17.86 -20.24 21.06
C GLY A 382 17.04 -19.84 19.83
N ALA A 383 17.09 -20.60 18.74
CA ALA A 383 16.32 -20.28 17.55
C ALA A 383 14.85 -20.68 17.72
N THR A 384 13.96 -19.90 17.12
CA THR A 384 12.52 -20.14 17.01
C THR A 384 12.04 -19.87 15.57
N LYS A 385 10.80 -20.25 15.24
CA LYS A 385 10.16 -19.98 13.93
C LYS A 385 11.04 -20.30 12.72
N LEU A 386 11.54 -21.54 12.69
CA LEU A 386 12.48 -21.98 11.67
C LEU A 386 11.84 -22.04 10.29
N LYS A 387 12.62 -21.71 9.26
CA LYS A 387 12.27 -21.94 7.85
C LYS A 387 13.47 -22.51 7.12
N PHE A 388 13.22 -23.45 6.23
CA PHE A 388 14.25 -23.99 5.35
C PHE A 388 13.98 -23.56 3.90
N LYS A 389 14.97 -22.92 3.29
CA LYS A 389 14.93 -22.35 1.95
C LYS A 389 15.99 -23.03 1.09
N PHE A 390 15.72 -23.23 -0.19
CA PHE A 390 16.70 -23.73 -1.15
C PHE A 390 16.30 -23.37 -2.57
N ALA A 391 17.29 -23.24 -3.46
CA ALA A 391 17.07 -23.17 -4.89
C ALA A 391 16.86 -24.57 -5.46
N PHE A 392 15.79 -24.75 -6.21
CA PHE A 392 15.41 -26.01 -6.86
C PHE A 392 15.48 -25.87 -8.37
N GLY A 393 15.82 -26.95 -9.06
CA GLY A 393 15.83 -26.98 -10.52
C GLY A 393 15.55 -28.36 -11.06
N VAL A 394 15.04 -28.39 -12.29
CA VAL A 394 14.72 -29.63 -13.00
C VAL A 394 15.54 -29.73 -14.27
N ASN A 395 15.80 -30.95 -14.72
CA ASN A 395 16.30 -31.21 -16.06
C ASN A 395 15.13 -31.64 -16.97
N SER A 396 14.20 -30.72 -17.21
CA SER A 396 13.08 -30.95 -18.12
C SER A 396 13.58 -30.80 -19.57
N THR A 397 13.64 -31.92 -20.30
CA THR A 397 14.04 -31.97 -21.72
C THR A 397 12.92 -32.46 -22.64
N ALA A 398 11.72 -32.69 -22.09
CA ALA A 398 10.55 -33.20 -22.80
C ALA A 398 9.25 -32.75 -22.13
N ALA A 399 8.21 -32.47 -22.93
CA ALA A 399 6.92 -31.95 -22.45
C ALA A 399 6.17 -32.87 -21.47
N ALA A 400 6.43 -34.19 -21.49
CA ALA A 400 5.79 -35.18 -20.62
C ALA A 400 6.53 -35.44 -19.30
N SER A 401 7.69 -34.80 -19.09
CA SER A 401 8.58 -35.02 -17.95
C SER A 401 8.29 -33.97 -16.87
N ALA A 402 7.81 -34.41 -15.70
CA ALA A 402 7.43 -33.52 -14.59
C ALA A 402 7.94 -34.02 -13.22
N PHE A 403 8.15 -33.09 -12.29
CA PHE A 403 8.45 -33.36 -10.89
C PHE A 403 7.59 -32.46 -10.00
N ASP A 404 6.97 -33.01 -8.96
CA ASP A 404 6.17 -32.23 -8.00
C ASP A 404 7.01 -31.94 -6.75
N SER A 405 7.19 -30.67 -6.39
CA SER A 405 8.03 -30.28 -5.23
C SER A 405 7.60 -30.89 -3.92
N LYS A 406 6.32 -31.29 -3.77
CA LYS A 406 5.85 -31.99 -2.57
C LYS A 406 6.56 -33.34 -2.35
N ASP A 407 7.14 -33.91 -3.41
CA ASP A 407 7.85 -35.21 -3.35
C ASP A 407 9.28 -35.05 -2.80
N ILE A 408 9.70 -33.82 -2.50
CA ILE A 408 10.88 -33.53 -1.68
C ILE A 408 10.47 -33.71 -0.21
N VAL A 409 11.16 -34.63 0.46
CA VAL A 409 10.93 -34.93 1.87
C VAL A 409 12.07 -34.32 2.67
N VAL A 410 11.75 -33.32 3.49
CA VAL A 410 12.69 -32.70 4.42
C VAL A 410 12.38 -33.18 5.83
N THR A 411 13.34 -33.82 6.49
CA THR A 411 13.19 -34.22 7.89
C THR A 411 14.07 -33.34 8.77
N PHE A 412 13.45 -32.56 9.65
CA PHE A 412 14.13 -31.75 10.66
C PHE A 412 13.95 -32.40 12.03
N ASN A 413 15.04 -32.76 12.71
CA ASN A 413 15.03 -33.42 14.02
C ASN A 413 14.04 -34.59 14.15
N GLY A 414 13.90 -35.38 13.08
CA GLY A 414 13.03 -36.56 13.03
C GLY A 414 11.58 -36.28 12.60
N LYS A 415 11.17 -35.03 12.44
CA LYS A 415 9.84 -34.67 11.93
C LYS A 415 9.90 -34.28 10.45
N THR A 416 8.91 -34.73 9.69
CA THR A 416 8.90 -34.62 8.23
C THR A 416 8.06 -33.46 7.74
N TYR A 417 8.58 -32.78 6.73
CA TYR A 417 8.02 -31.63 6.05
C TYR A 417 8.21 -31.79 4.54
N SER A 418 7.37 -31.12 3.77
CA SER A 418 7.49 -31.05 2.31
C SER A 418 7.11 -29.64 1.84
N PRO A 419 7.72 -29.15 0.74
CA PRO A 419 7.26 -27.94 0.08
C PRO A 419 5.79 -28.04 -0.33
N ALA A 420 5.16 -26.89 -0.54
CA ALA A 420 3.88 -26.85 -1.24
C ALA A 420 4.01 -27.48 -2.64
N SER A 421 2.93 -28.10 -3.11
CA SER A 421 2.91 -28.78 -4.41
C SER A 421 3.04 -27.78 -5.55
N VAL A 422 4.09 -27.95 -6.35
CA VAL A 422 4.36 -27.22 -7.59
C VAL A 422 4.89 -28.23 -8.59
N VAL A 423 4.18 -28.41 -9.70
CA VAL A 423 4.56 -29.36 -10.75
C VAL A 423 5.50 -28.69 -11.74
N PHE A 424 6.79 -28.99 -11.64
CA PHE A 424 7.85 -28.51 -12.50
C PHE A 424 7.93 -29.32 -13.79
N SER A 425 7.53 -28.71 -14.90
CA SER A 425 7.61 -29.26 -16.25
C SER A 425 7.73 -28.15 -17.30
N ASP A 426 8.23 -28.49 -18.49
CA ASP A 426 8.25 -27.57 -19.63
C ASP A 426 6.85 -27.06 -19.99
N ALA A 427 5.83 -27.91 -19.87
CA ALA A 427 4.43 -27.56 -20.14
C ALA A 427 3.88 -26.51 -19.17
N ASN A 428 4.37 -26.51 -17.93
CA ASN A 428 4.03 -25.51 -16.92
C ASN A 428 4.97 -24.30 -16.92
N GLY A 429 5.85 -24.18 -17.93
CA GLY A 429 6.75 -23.05 -18.11
C GLY A 429 8.06 -23.14 -17.33
N TYR A 430 8.33 -24.23 -16.62
CA TYR A 430 9.57 -24.43 -15.87
C TYR A 430 10.67 -24.96 -16.79
N LYS A 431 11.83 -24.31 -16.79
CA LYS A 431 12.92 -24.54 -17.74
C LYS A 431 14.09 -25.25 -17.09
N THR A 432 14.76 -26.08 -17.88
CA THR A 432 16.04 -26.66 -17.48
C THR A 432 17.02 -25.57 -17.08
N ASN A 433 17.92 -25.88 -16.15
CA ASN A 433 19.02 -24.99 -15.74
C ASN A 433 18.55 -23.65 -15.11
N THR A 434 17.31 -23.55 -14.65
CA THR A 434 16.77 -22.36 -13.96
C THR A 434 16.59 -22.66 -12.48
N LYS A 435 17.02 -21.73 -11.60
CA LYS A 435 16.79 -21.78 -10.16
C LYS A 435 15.37 -21.31 -9.83
N TYR A 436 14.65 -22.11 -9.06
CA TYR A 436 13.33 -21.79 -8.52
C TYR A 436 13.40 -21.85 -6.99
N PRO A 437 13.15 -20.73 -6.28
CA PRO A 437 13.20 -20.73 -4.83
C PRO A 437 12.05 -21.56 -4.26
N LEU A 438 12.36 -22.46 -3.33
CA LEU A 438 11.39 -23.18 -2.51
C LEU A 438 11.64 -22.88 -1.04
N GLU A 439 10.54 -22.79 -0.27
CA GLU A 439 10.54 -22.57 1.17
C GLU A 439 9.67 -23.63 1.85
N ILE A 440 10.15 -24.10 3.00
CA ILE A 440 9.43 -25.00 3.90
C ILE A 440 9.33 -24.32 5.27
N ASP A 441 8.10 -24.19 5.75
CA ASP A 441 7.84 -23.72 7.10
C ASP A 441 8.08 -24.84 8.12
N LEU A 442 9.00 -24.60 9.05
CA LEU A 442 9.33 -25.49 10.17
C LEU A 442 8.84 -24.90 11.50
N SER A 443 7.97 -23.90 11.48
CA SER A 443 7.42 -23.21 12.67
C SER A 443 6.67 -24.14 13.62
N ALA A 444 6.25 -25.32 13.16
CA ALA A 444 5.63 -26.34 14.00
C ALA A 444 6.63 -27.06 14.95
N GLU A 445 7.91 -26.72 14.91
CA GLU A 445 8.93 -27.18 15.86
C GLU A 445 8.90 -26.34 17.13
N THR A 446 8.34 -26.91 18.21
CA THR A 446 8.20 -26.24 19.51
C THR A 446 9.34 -26.54 20.47
N THR A 447 10.21 -27.50 20.15
CA THR A 447 11.37 -27.87 20.98
C THR A 447 12.58 -28.03 20.07
N ILE A 448 13.39 -26.97 19.96
CA ILE A 448 14.56 -26.93 19.11
C ILE A 448 15.81 -27.15 19.98
N PRO A 449 16.57 -28.24 19.77
CA PRO A 449 17.82 -28.48 20.50
C PRO A 449 18.89 -27.44 20.12
N ALA A 450 19.97 -27.36 20.91
CA ALA A 450 21.09 -26.47 20.62
C ALA A 450 21.77 -26.80 19.28
N ASN A 451 21.83 -28.09 18.93
CA ASN A 451 22.31 -28.58 17.65
C ASN A 451 21.21 -29.40 16.97
N SER A 452 20.88 -29.05 15.74
CA SER A 452 19.84 -29.71 14.95
C SER A 452 20.41 -30.49 13.77
N THR A 453 19.56 -31.36 13.26
CA THR A 453 19.78 -32.15 12.05
C THR A 453 18.70 -31.84 11.03
N ILE A 454 19.09 -31.70 9.77
CA ILE A 454 18.16 -31.61 8.65
C ILE A 454 18.58 -32.59 7.57
N SER A 455 17.64 -33.35 7.04
CA SER A 455 17.87 -34.26 5.91
C SER A 455 16.92 -33.95 4.78
N MET A 456 17.40 -34.11 3.54
CA MET A 456 16.58 -34.01 2.34
C MET A 456 16.60 -35.35 1.63
N ALA A 457 15.42 -35.84 1.26
CA ALA A 457 15.25 -37.09 0.55
C ALA A 457 14.32 -36.93 -0.65
N VAL A 458 14.61 -37.67 -1.72
CA VAL A 458 13.75 -37.82 -2.89
C VAL A 458 13.76 -39.27 -3.32
N ALA A 459 12.56 -39.82 -3.58
CA ALA A 459 12.42 -41.17 -4.11
C ALA A 459 12.66 -41.18 -5.63
N GLY A 460 13.39 -42.19 -6.11
CA GLY A 460 13.68 -42.36 -7.53
C GLY A 460 12.42 -42.51 -8.39
N THR A 461 11.37 -43.13 -7.84
CA THR A 461 10.07 -43.27 -8.51
C THR A 461 9.36 -41.94 -8.74
N ALA A 462 9.61 -40.92 -7.91
CA ALA A 462 9.08 -39.56 -8.11
C ALA A 462 9.99 -38.72 -9.02
N ASN A 463 11.31 -38.90 -8.92
CA ASN A 463 12.29 -38.17 -9.72
C ASN A 463 12.47 -38.77 -11.12
N THR A 464 11.53 -38.53 -12.03
CA THR A 464 11.64 -39.08 -13.41
C THR A 464 12.51 -38.26 -14.35
N ILE A 465 12.98 -37.07 -13.93
CA ILE A 465 13.56 -36.05 -14.83
C ILE A 465 14.99 -35.61 -14.45
N GLY A 466 15.43 -35.90 -13.24
CA GLY A 466 16.68 -35.40 -12.69
C GLY A 466 16.52 -33.98 -12.17
N ILE A 467 17.02 -33.74 -10.96
CA ILE A 467 16.75 -32.53 -10.19
C ILE A 467 18.02 -31.97 -9.56
N ARG A 468 17.95 -30.68 -9.20
CA ARG A 468 19.04 -29.91 -8.61
C ARG A 468 18.59 -29.24 -7.32
N PHE A 469 19.51 -29.17 -6.37
CA PHE A 469 19.38 -28.36 -5.17
C PHE A 469 20.60 -27.47 -5.03
N ASP A 470 20.36 -26.22 -4.64
CA ASP A 470 21.40 -25.25 -4.34
C ASP A 470 20.94 -24.28 -3.24
N ASP A 471 21.81 -23.40 -2.76
CA ASP A 471 21.51 -22.32 -1.81
C ASP A 471 20.76 -22.81 -0.55
N LEU A 472 21.20 -23.93 0.03
CA LEU A 472 20.52 -24.54 1.17
C LEU A 472 20.64 -23.62 2.38
N THR A 473 19.52 -23.14 2.91
CA THR A 473 19.52 -22.13 3.97
C THR A 473 18.49 -22.47 5.05
N LEU A 474 18.94 -22.58 6.31
CA LEU A 474 18.06 -22.62 7.47
C LEU A 474 18.10 -21.25 8.15
N VAL A 475 16.94 -20.62 8.30
CA VAL A 475 16.78 -19.36 9.05
C VAL A 475 15.90 -19.56 10.27
N GLY A 476 16.05 -18.71 11.27
CA GLY A 476 15.19 -18.68 12.45
C GLY A 476 15.27 -17.35 13.19
N GLN A 477 14.30 -17.11 14.06
CA GLN A 477 14.27 -15.94 14.93
C GLN A 477 15.10 -16.19 16.19
N LYS A 478 15.98 -15.25 16.54
CA LYS A 478 16.78 -15.22 17.77
C LYS A 478 16.70 -13.88 18.47
#